data_AF-A0A821S8Z0-F1
#
_entry.id   AF-A0A821S8Z0-F1
#
_cell.length_a   1.000
_cell.length_b   1.000
_cell.length_c   1.000
_cell.angle_alpha   90.00
_cell.angle_beta   90.00
_cell.angle_gamma   90.00
#
_symmetry.space_group_name_H-M   'P 1'
#
loop_
_entity.id
_entity.type
_entity.pdbx_description
1 polymer ?
#
loop_
_entity_poly.entity_id
_entity_poly.type
_entity_poly.pdbx_seq_one_letter_code
_entity_poly.pdbx_strand_id
1 'polypeptide(L)'
;MKWLIFVYVCMLTQSIKCMAETIDVFEFGNNVGSVAFSKSGNIGLLEKNVKIPIILPKCTELSYVRVSVDNRRGPPKVDFDSEVNTVIIKYRPLQYSRSSYTVVAKSVDDNDCE
;
A
#
# COMPACT_ATOMS: atom_id res chain seq x y z
N MET A 1 -22.57 22.97 40.59
CA MET A 1 -22.99 21.82 39.76
C MET A 1 -22.97 22.08 38.24
N LYS A 2 -23.11 23.32 37.74
CA LYS A 2 -23.05 23.62 36.28
C LYS A 2 -21.67 23.47 35.62
N TRP A 3 -20.58 23.67 36.35
CA TRP A 3 -19.21 23.60 35.82
C TRP A 3 -18.70 22.17 35.58
N LEU A 4 -19.18 21.19 36.34
CA LEU A 4 -18.77 19.79 36.19
C LEU A 4 -19.27 19.18 34.87
N ILE A 5 -20.43 19.64 34.38
CA ILE A 5 -21.01 19.22 33.11
C ILE A 5 -20.14 19.69 31.94
N PHE A 6 -19.59 20.91 32.02
CA PHE A 6 -18.73 21.46 30.97
C PHE A 6 -17.40 20.71 30.82
N VAL A 7 -16.79 20.31 31.95
CA VAL A 7 -15.55 19.52 31.94
C VAL A 7 -15.78 18.12 31.38
N TYR A 8 -16.92 17.50 31.72
CA TYR A 8 -17.29 16.16 31.24
C TYR A 8 -17.58 16.15 29.72
N VAL A 9 -18.25 17.19 29.21
CA VAL A 9 -18.50 17.37 27.77
C VAL A 9 -17.18 17.62 27.02
N CYS A 10 -16.24 18.38 27.59
CA CYS A 10 -14.94 18.64 26.97
C CYS A 10 -14.08 17.35 26.86
N MET A 11 -14.06 16.53 27.91
CA MET A 11 -13.39 15.22 27.93
C MET A 11 -13.97 14.25 26.88
N LEU A 12 -15.29 14.26 26.65
CA LEU A 12 -15.96 13.42 25.65
C LEU A 12 -15.67 13.87 24.20
N THR A 13 -15.36 15.14 23.96
CA THR A 13 -15.06 15.64 22.61
C THR A 13 -13.62 15.38 22.14
N GLN A 14 -12.71 15.01 23.05
CA GLN A 14 -11.30 14.75 22.72
C GLN A 14 -11.01 13.30 22.31
N SER A 15 -11.93 12.37 22.52
CA SER A 15 -11.70 10.93 22.31
C SER A 15 -11.93 10.42 20.88
N ILE A 16 -12.29 11.28 19.91
CA ILE A 16 -12.70 10.84 18.57
C ILE A 16 -11.60 10.98 17.49
N LYS A 17 -10.44 11.56 17.78
CA LYS A 17 -9.47 11.97 16.72
C LYS A 17 -8.24 11.08 16.50
N CYS A 18 -8.28 9.78 16.83
CA CYS A 18 -7.13 8.90 16.59
C CYS A 18 -7.50 7.58 15.91
N MET A 19 -8.22 7.63 14.80
CA MET A 19 -8.11 6.59 13.76
C MET A 19 -7.42 7.26 12.58
N ALA A 20 -6.12 7.58 12.72
CA ALA A 20 -5.33 8.02 11.59
C ALA A 20 -5.30 6.84 10.60
N GLU A 21 -5.90 7.00 9.43
CA GLU A 21 -5.67 6.09 8.30
C GLU A 21 -4.18 6.21 7.96
N THR A 22 -3.37 5.29 8.48
CA THR A 22 -1.94 5.26 8.19
C THR A 22 -1.75 4.44 6.92
N ILE A 23 -1.35 5.10 5.83
CA ILE A 23 -0.97 4.44 4.58
C ILE A 23 0.54 4.21 4.65
N ASP A 24 0.97 2.95 4.52
CA ASP A 24 2.38 2.64 4.38
C ASP A 24 2.75 2.61 2.90
N VAL A 25 3.92 3.18 2.58
CA VAL A 25 4.46 3.23 1.23
C VAL A 25 5.77 2.46 1.18
N PHE A 26 5.86 1.55 0.22
CA PHE A 26 7.05 0.75 -0.07
C PHE A 26 7.50 1.04 -1.50
N GLU A 27 8.79 1.34 -1.66
CA GLU A 27 9.37 1.75 -2.94
C GLU A 27 10.53 0.83 -3.29
N PHE A 28 10.59 0.42 -4.56
CA PHE A 28 11.65 -0.43 -5.10
C PHE A 28 12.16 0.18 -6.41
N GLY A 29 13.48 0.12 -6.63
CA GLY A 29 14.12 0.65 -7.84
C GLY A 29 14.29 2.17 -7.87
N ASN A 30 14.50 2.71 -9.06
CA ASN A 30 14.77 4.12 -9.31
C ASN A 30 13.57 4.80 -9.98
N ASN A 31 13.00 5.83 -9.34
CA ASN A 31 11.80 6.53 -9.80
C ASN A 31 12.02 7.37 -11.07
N VAL A 32 12.20 6.69 -12.19
CA VAL A 32 12.51 7.24 -13.52
C VAL A 32 11.53 6.67 -14.54
N GLY A 33 11.26 7.40 -15.62
CA GLY A 33 10.37 6.95 -16.69
C GLY A 33 8.89 7.20 -16.41
N SER A 34 8.04 6.52 -17.17
CA SER A 34 6.60 6.74 -17.24
C SER A 34 5.83 5.65 -16.51
N VAL A 35 4.63 5.97 -16.01
CA VAL A 35 3.75 4.98 -15.38
C VAL A 35 3.27 3.99 -16.44
N ALA A 36 3.64 2.73 -16.28
CA ALA A 36 3.30 1.65 -17.20
C ALA A 36 2.30 0.65 -16.61
N PHE A 37 2.17 0.61 -15.29
CA PHE A 37 1.24 -0.26 -14.59
C PHE A 37 0.63 0.45 -13.40
N SER A 38 -0.68 0.28 -13.21
CA SER A 38 -1.38 0.75 -12.01
C SER A 38 -2.51 -0.22 -11.69
N LYS A 39 -2.49 -0.76 -10.46
CA LYS A 39 -3.52 -1.67 -9.98
C LYS A 39 -3.84 -1.38 -8.54
N SER A 40 -5.13 -1.20 -8.27
CA SER A 40 -5.65 -1.12 -6.90
C SER A 40 -6.52 -2.33 -6.59
N GLY A 41 -6.57 -2.70 -5.33
CA GLY A 41 -7.36 -3.83 -4.88
C GLY A 41 -7.63 -3.78 -3.39
N ASN A 42 -8.47 -4.71 -2.96
CA ASN A 42 -8.78 -4.92 -1.56
C ASN A 42 -8.28 -6.30 -1.15
N ILE A 43 -7.91 -6.42 0.12
CA ILE A 43 -7.44 -7.65 0.74
C ILE A 43 -8.53 -8.12 1.69
N GLY A 44 -9.04 -9.32 1.43
CA GLY A 44 -10.05 -9.95 2.27
C GLY A 44 -9.53 -10.29 3.66
N LEU A 45 -10.44 -10.57 4.60
CA LEU A 45 -10.09 -10.90 6.00
C LEU A 45 -9.25 -12.19 6.13
N LEU A 46 -9.31 -13.09 5.15
CA LEU A 46 -8.59 -14.36 5.15
C LEU A 46 -7.42 -14.39 4.14
N GLU A 47 -7.35 -13.42 3.24
CA GLU A 47 -6.32 -13.34 2.20
C GLU A 47 -5.07 -12.69 2.77
N LYS A 48 -4.20 -13.50 3.38
CA LYS A 48 -2.99 -13.00 4.05
C LYS A 48 -1.80 -12.80 3.11
N ASN A 49 -1.90 -13.26 1.87
CA ASN A 49 -0.83 -13.20 0.88
C ASN A 49 -1.43 -12.84 -0.47
N VAL A 50 -1.04 -11.67 -0.99
CA VAL A 50 -1.51 -11.16 -2.28
C VAL A 50 -0.29 -11.03 -3.20
N LYS A 51 -0.34 -11.73 -4.33
CA LYS A 51 0.65 -11.65 -5.39
C LYS A 51 0.09 -10.83 -6.55
N ILE A 52 0.79 -9.77 -6.93
CA ILE A 52 0.41 -8.88 -8.02
C ILE A 52 1.52 -8.92 -9.07
N PRO A 53 1.33 -9.67 -10.18
CA PRO A 53 2.26 -9.63 -11.29
C PRO A 53 2.15 -8.28 -12.01
N ILE A 54 3.29 -7.66 -12.26
CA ILE A 54 3.40 -6.42 -13.03
C ILE A 54 3.61 -6.82 -14.49
N ILE A 55 2.65 -6.45 -15.33
CA ILE A 55 2.73 -6.68 -16.79
C ILE A 55 3.15 -5.37 -17.42
N LEU A 56 4.25 -5.40 -18.18
CA LEU A 56 4.80 -4.24 -18.86
C LEU A 56 4.49 -4.28 -20.36
N PRO A 57 4.40 -3.10 -21.01
CA PRO A 57 4.42 -3.00 -22.46
C PRO A 57 5.69 -3.62 -23.06
N LYS A 58 5.61 -4.01 -24.33
CA LYS A 58 6.79 -4.46 -25.09
C LYS A 58 7.84 -3.34 -25.14
N CYS A 59 9.12 -3.73 -25.21
CA CYS A 59 10.25 -2.81 -25.31
C CYS A 59 10.35 -1.81 -24.16
N THR A 60 9.97 -2.24 -22.95
CA THR A 60 10.15 -1.42 -21.75
C THR A 60 10.71 -2.24 -20.61
N GLU A 61 11.58 -1.63 -19.81
CA GLU A 61 12.18 -2.22 -18.62
C GLU A 61 11.60 -1.58 -17.35
N LEU A 62 11.35 -2.40 -16.33
CA LEU A 62 10.86 -1.91 -15.05
C LEU A 62 11.91 -1.05 -14.35
N SER A 63 11.58 0.21 -14.06
CA SER A 63 12.48 1.12 -13.35
C SER A 63 12.12 1.26 -11.88
N TYR A 64 10.82 1.28 -11.55
CA TYR A 64 10.34 1.60 -10.22
C TYR A 64 9.00 0.99 -9.90
N VAL A 65 8.83 0.58 -8.63
CA VAL A 65 7.58 0.06 -8.09
C VAL A 65 7.26 0.78 -6.79
N ARG A 66 6.06 1.34 -6.70
CA ARG A 66 5.48 1.91 -5.49
C ARG A 66 4.28 1.10 -5.07
N VAL A 67 4.30 0.62 -3.83
CA VAL A 67 3.19 -0.09 -3.22
C VAL A 67 2.69 0.73 -2.04
N SER A 68 1.44 1.17 -2.11
CA SER A 68 0.76 1.87 -1.02
C SER A 68 -0.26 0.91 -0.41
N VAL A 69 -0.24 0.74 0.91
CA VAL A 69 -1.13 -0.19 1.60
C VAL A 69 -1.76 0.50 2.80
N ASP A 70 -3.09 0.40 2.91
CA ASP A 70 -3.80 0.87 4.09
C ASP A 70 -3.42 0.00 5.30
N ASN A 71 -2.93 0.65 6.34
CA ASN A 71 -2.46 0.04 7.55
C ASN A 71 -3.25 0.59 8.73
N ARG A 72 -4.39 -0.04 9.05
CA ARG A 72 -5.19 0.33 10.22
C ARG A 72 -4.71 -0.28 11.55
N ARG A 73 -3.84 -1.30 11.51
CA ARG A 73 -3.51 -2.15 12.69
C ARG A 73 -2.07 -2.66 12.79
N GLY A 74 -1.23 -2.39 11.80
CA GLY A 74 0.19 -2.71 11.74
C GLY A 74 0.68 -2.82 10.28
N PRO A 75 1.92 -2.39 10.00
CA PRO A 75 2.42 -2.37 8.63
C PRO A 75 2.54 -3.79 8.08
N PRO A 76 2.06 -4.03 6.84
CA PRO A 76 2.26 -5.30 6.16
C PRO A 76 3.75 -5.45 5.77
N LYS A 77 4.15 -6.67 5.44
CA LYS A 77 5.42 -6.90 4.77
C LYS A 77 5.18 -6.89 3.27
N VAL A 78 5.88 -6.03 2.54
CA VAL A 78 5.85 -6.00 1.08
C VAL A 78 7.21 -6.42 0.56
N ASP A 79 7.23 -7.46 -0.27
CA ASP A 79 8.40 -7.93 -1.00
C ASP A 79 8.19 -7.69 -2.50
N PHE A 80 9.28 -7.46 -3.24
CA PHE A 80 9.25 -7.39 -4.70
C PHE A 80 10.19 -8.45 -5.27
N ASP A 81 9.66 -9.31 -6.12
CA ASP A 81 10.40 -10.32 -6.86
C ASP A 81 10.72 -9.79 -8.26
N SER A 82 11.99 -9.42 -8.47
CA SER A 82 12.46 -8.80 -9.71
C SER A 82 12.64 -9.79 -10.86
N GLU A 83 12.79 -11.09 -10.59
CA GLU A 83 12.96 -12.10 -11.64
C GLU A 83 11.66 -12.31 -12.42
N VAL A 84 10.53 -12.25 -11.72
CA VAL A 84 9.18 -12.43 -12.29
C VAL A 84 8.31 -11.18 -12.18
N ASN A 85 8.91 -10.02 -11.87
CA ASN A 85 8.23 -8.73 -11.73
C ASN A 85 6.93 -8.80 -10.90
N THR A 86 6.99 -9.43 -9.72
CA THR A 86 5.81 -9.69 -8.89
C THR A 86 5.92 -9.02 -7.53
N VAL A 87 4.93 -8.20 -7.19
CA VAL A 87 4.78 -7.63 -5.84
C VAL A 87 4.07 -8.65 -4.95
N ILE A 88 4.62 -8.90 -3.77
CA ILE A 88 4.07 -9.84 -2.78
C ILE A 88 3.77 -9.08 -1.49
N ILE A 89 2.49 -8.92 -1.19
CA ILE A 89 2.02 -8.28 0.04
C ILE A 89 1.64 -9.38 1.04
N LYS A 90 2.32 -9.42 2.18
CA LYS A 90 2.12 -10.39 3.27
C LYS A 90 1.61 -9.69 4.53
N TYR A 91 0.40 -10.04 4.92
CA TYR A 91 -0.22 -9.55 6.15
C TYR A 91 0.19 -10.39 7.35
N ARG A 92 0.25 -9.76 8.52
CA ARG A 92 0.53 -10.48 9.76
C ARG A 92 -0.65 -11.42 10.07
N PRO A 93 -0.39 -12.63 10.62
CA PRO A 93 -1.46 -13.59 10.90
C PRO A 93 -2.59 -13.07 11.80
N LEU A 94 -2.30 -12.10 12.67
CA LEU A 94 -3.25 -11.50 13.61
C LEU A 94 -3.93 -10.22 13.09
N GLN A 95 -3.62 -9.80 11.86
CA GLN A 95 -4.20 -8.60 11.25
C GLN A 95 -5.56 -8.94 10.62
N TYR A 96 -6.61 -8.87 11.45
CA TYR A 96 -8.01 -9.08 11.03
C TYR A 96 -8.66 -7.76 10.58
N SER A 97 -8.16 -7.16 9.50
CA SER A 97 -8.76 -5.95 8.91
C SER A 97 -8.83 -6.04 7.40
N ARG A 98 -9.96 -5.59 6.82
CA ARG A 98 -10.01 -5.24 5.40
C ARG A 98 -9.05 -4.09 5.16
N SER A 99 -8.23 -4.23 4.15
CA SER A 99 -7.18 -3.27 3.83
C SER A 99 -7.11 -3.13 2.32
N SER A 100 -6.88 -1.91 1.83
CA SER A 100 -6.72 -1.63 0.40
C SER A 100 -5.26 -1.50 0.05
N TYR A 101 -4.91 -1.81 -1.19
CA TYR A 101 -3.59 -1.56 -1.74
C TYR A 101 -3.67 -0.89 -3.11
N THR A 102 -2.62 -0.17 -3.45
CA THR A 102 -2.36 0.39 -4.77
C THR A 102 -0.91 0.10 -5.14
N VAL A 103 -0.70 -0.58 -6.26
CA VAL A 103 0.61 -0.80 -6.88
C VAL A 103 0.69 0.09 -8.11
N VAL A 104 1.73 0.92 -8.17
CA VAL A 104 2.08 1.71 -9.35
C VAL A 104 3.48 1.33 -9.76
N ALA A 105 3.66 0.98 -11.03
CA ALA A 105 4.95 0.66 -11.60
C ALA A 105 5.28 1.63 -12.74
N LYS A 106 6.55 2.02 -12.81
CA LYS A 106 7.10 2.81 -13.89
C LYS A 106 8.08 1.98 -14.70
N SER A 107 8.15 2.28 -15.99
CA SER A 107 9.13 1.71 -16.89
C SER A 107 9.81 2.78 -17.73
N VAL A 108 10.97 2.41 -18.26
CA VAL A 108 11.73 3.16 -19.25
C VAL A 108 11.77 2.37 -20.55
N ASP A 109 11.95 3.05 -21.67
CA ASP A 109 12.11 2.38 -22.97
C ASP A 109 13.40 1.57 -22.97
N ASP A 110 13.30 0.33 -23.44
CA ASP A 110 14.44 -0.56 -23.61
C ASP A 110 15.07 -0.32 -24.98
N ASN A 111 16.28 0.24 -24.99
CA ASN A 111 17.01 0.56 -26.21
C ASN A 111 17.52 -0.69 -26.94
N ASP A 112 17.57 -1.83 -26.27
CA ASP A 112 18.04 -3.10 -26.82
C ASP A 112 16.88 -3.95 -27.39
N CYS A 113 15.67 -3.39 -27.44
CA CYS A 113 14.50 -4.04 -28.04
C CYS A 113 14.50 -3.89 -29.57
N GLU A 114 14.99 -4.92 -30.27
CA GLU A 114 14.93 -5.05 -31.73
C GLU A 114 13.58 -5.60 -32.25
#